data_AF-A0A938JLM3-F1
#
_entry.id   AF-A0A938JLM3-F1
#
_cell.length_a   1.000
_cell.length_b   1.000
_cell.length_c   1.000
_cell.angle_alpha   90.00
_cell.angle_beta   90.00
_cell.angle_gamma   90.00
#
_symmetry.space_group_name_H-M   'P 1'
#
loop_
_entity.id
_entity.type
_entity.pdbx_description
1 polymer ?
#
loop_
_entity_poly.entity_id
_entity_poly.type
_entity_poly.pdbx_seq_one_letter_code
_entity_poly.pdbx_strand_id
1 'polypeptide(L)'
;MKIHTNINFQILWKNMKMQKANRPQQIQINGLINSNINTADIKEFENNIKFKEIDKINEYLYELKLLKKLRSDAKSKKIPVIDNKTGSFLEIICLLSKPEKILEVGCGTGYSTYFLLKHFRKIIEKTEIGEKTTDNCPKSFKKVDNESSIHTSNIIYSYKYSYTGIDLNKDRLSEAKNFIYKIYPDLEMCKSLELNFIGGNAVKIIPGLRDKFDLVFIDAAKFEYPDYLRALKGKLKSGCLVIADNIFYCGKIFGKKISRHDYNSIKGLREYVILITDSSEFETNFFNTGDGIAVSKYTDKCLKP
;
A
#
# COMPACT_ATOMS: atom_id res chain seq x y z
N MET A 1 -12.00 -14.01 -29.83
CA MET A 1 -12.13 -12.72 -30.55
C MET A 1 -10.92 -11.86 -30.15
N LYS A 2 -9.91 -11.73 -31.02
CA LYS A 2 -8.69 -10.95 -30.73
C LYS A 2 -9.02 -9.46 -30.89
N ILE A 3 -8.97 -8.71 -29.80
CA ILE A 3 -9.06 -7.25 -29.84
C ILE A 3 -7.62 -6.72 -29.91
N HIS A 4 -7.17 -6.37 -31.13
CA HIS A 4 -5.98 -5.54 -31.32
C HIS A 4 -6.40 -4.08 -31.15
N THR A 5 -5.93 -3.42 -30.09
CA THR A 5 -5.99 -1.96 -29.98
C THR A 5 -4.60 -1.38 -30.21
N ASN A 6 -4.35 -0.99 -31.46
CA ASN A 6 -3.25 -0.08 -31.82
C ASN A 6 -3.62 1.31 -31.30
N ILE A 7 -3.12 1.69 -30.14
CA ILE A 7 -3.35 3.03 -29.58
C ILE A 7 -2.33 4.01 -30.21
N ASN A 8 -2.84 4.93 -31.02
CA ASN A 8 -2.05 5.96 -31.68
C ASN A 8 -1.68 7.09 -30.68
N PHE A 9 -0.41 7.11 -30.26
CA PHE A 9 0.15 8.04 -29.26
C PHE A 9 -0.02 9.54 -29.59
N GLN A 10 -0.20 9.91 -30.87
CA GLN A 10 -0.43 11.32 -31.24
C GLN A 10 -1.82 11.84 -30.81
N ILE A 11 -2.82 10.96 -30.73
CA ILE A 11 -4.18 11.31 -30.30
C ILE A 11 -4.22 11.54 -28.78
N LEU A 12 -3.49 10.73 -28.01
CA LEU A 12 -3.31 10.92 -26.57
C LEU A 12 -2.67 12.28 -26.26
N TRP A 13 -1.67 12.68 -27.06
CA TRP A 13 -0.95 13.95 -26.91
C TRP A 13 -1.82 15.19 -27.18
N LYS A 14 -2.74 15.12 -28.16
CA LYS A 14 -3.63 16.24 -28.51
C LYS A 14 -4.66 16.53 -27.41
N ASN A 15 -5.18 15.48 -26.77
CA ASN A 15 -6.14 15.61 -25.67
C ASN A 15 -5.52 16.18 -24.38
N MET A 16 -4.23 15.91 -24.12
CA MET A 16 -3.53 16.45 -22.95
C MET A 16 -3.26 17.97 -23.02
N LYS A 17 -3.24 18.60 -24.21
CA LYS A 17 -3.08 20.05 -24.34
C LYS A 17 -4.35 20.84 -24.02
N MET A 18 -5.54 20.27 -24.14
CA MET A 18 -6.79 20.99 -23.87
C MET A 18 -7.15 21.13 -22.38
N GLN A 19 -6.55 20.33 -21.49
CA GLN A 19 -6.87 20.37 -20.06
C GLN A 19 -6.05 21.39 -19.24
N LYS A 20 -5.18 22.20 -19.87
CA LYS A 20 -4.38 23.22 -19.18
C LYS A 20 -5.05 24.60 -19.03
N ALA A 21 -6.31 24.75 -19.44
CA ALA A 21 -7.04 26.00 -19.33
C ALA A 21 -8.39 25.77 -18.63
N ASN A 22 -8.39 25.66 -17.30
CA ASN A 22 -9.47 26.09 -16.40
C ASN A 22 -9.06 25.78 -14.96
N ARG A 23 -8.55 26.79 -14.25
CA ARG A 23 -8.47 26.77 -12.79
C ARG A 23 -9.89 26.95 -12.26
N PRO A 24 -10.43 26.08 -11.39
CA PRO A 24 -11.65 26.42 -10.68
C PRO A 24 -11.32 27.62 -9.77
N GLN A 25 -12.03 28.72 -9.99
CA GLN A 25 -11.99 29.89 -9.13
C GLN A 25 -12.35 29.48 -7.71
N GLN A 26 -11.62 30.05 -6.77
CA GLN A 26 -11.80 29.92 -5.34
C GLN A 26 -13.25 30.32 -5.00
N ILE A 27 -14.08 29.35 -4.61
CA ILE A 27 -15.41 29.66 -4.06
C ILE A 27 -15.17 30.37 -2.73
N GLN A 28 -15.36 31.69 -2.72
CA GLN A 28 -15.46 32.45 -1.48
C GLN A 28 -16.76 32.04 -0.77
N ILE A 29 -16.62 31.30 0.33
CA ILE A 29 -17.73 30.98 1.25
C ILE A 29 -18.03 32.19 2.15
N ASN A 30 -18.08 33.40 1.58
CA ASN A 30 -18.40 34.62 2.34
C ASN A 30 -19.73 35.24 1.90
N GLY A 31 -20.54 34.54 1.09
CA GLY A 31 -21.78 35.07 0.50
C GLY A 31 -23.06 34.27 0.77
N LEU A 32 -23.02 33.20 1.58
CA LEU A 32 -24.21 32.39 1.90
C LEU A 32 -24.65 32.47 3.37
N ILE A 33 -24.16 33.47 4.11
CA ILE A 33 -24.66 33.77 5.46
C ILE A 33 -25.37 35.11 5.38
N ASN A 34 -26.64 35.09 4.96
CA ASN A 34 -27.56 36.18 5.23
C ASN A 34 -28.85 35.60 5.84
N SER A 35 -29.13 36.11 7.04
CA SER A 35 -30.38 36.06 7.82
C SER A 35 -30.91 34.72 8.35
N ASN A 36 -30.94 34.65 9.68
CA ASN A 36 -31.82 33.86 10.55
C ASN A 36 -31.69 32.33 10.52
N ILE A 37 -30.55 31.80 10.97
CA ILE A 37 -30.54 30.46 11.58
C ILE A 37 -30.73 30.66 13.08
N ASN A 38 -31.86 30.23 13.62
CA ASN A 38 -32.13 30.37 15.05
C ASN A 38 -31.24 29.39 15.84
N THR A 39 -30.85 29.75 17.05
CA THR A 39 -30.05 28.87 17.94
C THR A 39 -30.73 27.52 18.22
N ALA A 40 -32.06 27.45 18.07
CA ALA A 40 -32.84 26.22 18.11
C ALA A 40 -32.57 25.31 16.90
N ASP A 41 -32.45 25.87 15.68
CA ASP A 41 -32.17 25.13 14.45
C ASP A 41 -30.76 24.54 14.46
N ILE A 42 -29.80 25.25 15.06
CA ILE A 42 -28.43 24.75 15.28
C ILE A 42 -28.45 23.58 16.27
N LYS A 43 -29.16 23.70 17.39
CA LYS A 43 -29.28 22.62 18.39
C LYS A 43 -30.07 21.42 17.84
N GLU A 44 -31.07 21.64 17.01
CA GLU A 44 -31.83 20.59 16.35
C GLU A 44 -30.98 19.89 15.28
N PHE A 45 -30.16 20.64 14.52
CA PHE A 45 -29.19 20.08 13.58
C PHE A 45 -28.08 19.28 14.29
N GLU A 46 -27.53 19.81 15.40
CA GLU A 46 -26.56 19.12 16.26
C GLU A 46 -27.16 17.86 16.91
N ASN A 47 -28.45 17.87 17.26
CA ASN A 47 -29.17 16.70 17.77
C ASN A 47 -29.56 15.68 16.67
N ASN A 48 -29.75 16.14 15.43
CA ASN A 48 -30.13 15.31 14.29
C ASN A 48 -28.94 14.58 13.65
N ILE A 49 -27.71 15.09 13.83
CA ILE A 49 -26.52 14.29 13.58
C ILE A 49 -26.42 13.26 14.71
N LYS A 50 -26.76 12.01 14.41
CA LYS A 50 -26.68 10.93 15.41
C LYS A 50 -25.27 10.93 16.00
N PHE A 51 -25.12 10.88 17.33
CA PHE A 51 -23.81 10.88 18.02
C PHE A 51 -22.75 9.97 17.34
N LYS A 52 -23.16 8.82 16.79
CA LYS A 52 -22.29 7.90 16.02
C LYS A 52 -21.65 8.50 14.76
N GLU A 53 -22.27 9.47 14.12
CA GLU A 53 -21.74 10.17 12.94
C GLU A 53 -20.68 11.19 13.35
N ILE A 54 -20.85 11.87 14.49
CA ILE A 54 -19.88 12.80 15.06
C ILE A 54 -18.59 12.06 15.46
N ASP A 55 -18.70 10.90 16.11
CA ASP A 55 -17.53 10.10 16.50
C ASP A 55 -16.69 9.67 15.29
N LYS A 56 -17.35 9.20 14.22
CA LYS A 56 -16.68 8.85 12.96
C LYS A 56 -16.00 10.04 12.30
N ILE A 57 -16.62 11.21 12.34
CA ILE A 57 -16.03 12.44 11.83
C ILE A 57 -14.79 12.82 12.65
N ASN A 58 -14.87 12.76 13.98
CA ASN A 58 -13.76 13.07 14.87
C ASN A 58 -12.58 12.13 14.67
N GLU A 59 -12.85 10.83 14.53
CA GLU A 59 -11.86 9.83 14.22
C GLU A 59 -11.17 10.11 12.86
N TYR A 60 -11.96 10.40 11.82
CA TYR A 60 -11.44 10.76 10.52
C TYR A 60 -10.58 12.05 10.57
N LEU A 61 -11.03 13.07 11.31
CA LEU A 61 -10.26 14.31 11.51
C LEU A 61 -8.95 14.05 12.26
N TYR A 62 -8.96 13.12 13.23
CA TYR A 62 -7.76 12.69 13.95
C TYR A 62 -6.77 11.98 13.02
N GLU A 63 -7.22 11.01 12.22
CA GLU A 63 -6.38 10.33 11.22
C GLU A 63 -5.76 11.34 10.24
N LEU A 64 -6.59 12.26 9.71
CA LEU A 64 -6.12 13.31 8.80
C LEU A 64 -5.06 14.20 9.44
N LYS A 65 -5.22 14.56 10.71
CA LYS A 65 -4.25 15.38 11.45
C LYS A 65 -2.92 14.64 11.61
N LEU A 66 -2.95 13.36 11.96
CA LEU A 66 -1.75 12.52 12.08
C LEU A 66 -1.04 12.33 10.74
N LEU A 67 -1.77 12.03 9.66
CA LEU A 67 -1.20 11.88 8.31
C LEU A 67 -0.57 13.18 7.80
N LYS A 68 -1.22 14.32 8.01
CA LYS A 68 -0.67 15.64 7.65
C LYS A 68 0.64 15.90 8.39
N LYS A 69 0.69 15.58 9.69
CA LYS A 69 1.90 15.69 10.49
C LYS A 69 3.00 14.77 9.96
N LEU A 70 2.72 13.48 9.76
CA LEU A 70 3.68 12.51 9.25
C LEU A 70 4.29 12.95 7.91
N ARG A 71 3.45 13.45 6.99
CA ARG A 71 3.89 13.98 5.69
C ARG A 71 4.76 15.23 5.83
N SER A 72 4.42 16.12 6.76
CA SER A 72 5.21 17.32 7.05
C SER A 72 6.58 16.96 7.63
N ASP A 73 6.62 16.02 8.56
CA ASP A 73 7.85 15.52 9.21
C ASP A 73 8.74 14.77 8.20
N ALA A 74 8.15 13.95 7.32
CA ALA A 74 8.90 13.31 6.24
C ALA A 74 9.51 14.34 5.28
N LYS A 75 8.74 15.39 4.92
CA LYS A 75 9.22 16.46 4.05
C LYS A 75 10.39 17.24 4.67
N SER A 76 10.33 17.57 5.97
CA SER A 76 11.43 18.26 6.65
C SER A 76 12.71 17.41 6.70
N LYS A 77 12.56 16.09 6.84
CA LYS A 77 13.65 15.09 6.78
C LYS A 77 14.08 14.71 5.36
N LYS A 78 13.47 15.29 4.32
CA LYS A 78 13.69 14.94 2.89
C LYS A 78 13.47 13.44 2.59
N ILE A 79 12.56 12.82 3.31
CA ILE A 79 12.14 11.44 3.07
C ILE A 79 11.00 11.49 2.04
N PRO A 80 11.14 10.85 0.87
CA PRO A 80 10.05 10.79 -0.10
C PRO A 80 8.90 9.97 0.47
N VAL A 81 7.68 10.42 0.20
CA VAL A 81 6.44 9.69 0.52
C VAL A 81 5.51 9.79 -0.67
N ILE A 82 4.73 8.74 -0.90
CA ILE A 82 3.72 8.70 -1.95
C ILE A 82 2.73 9.88 -1.84
N ASP A 83 2.13 10.26 -2.96
CA ASP A 83 1.04 11.24 -2.95
C ASP A 83 -0.28 10.63 -2.47
N ASN A 84 -1.25 11.47 -2.11
CA ASN A 84 -2.54 10.99 -1.60
C ASN A 84 -3.30 10.19 -2.66
N LYS A 85 -3.11 10.49 -3.96
CA LYS A 85 -3.80 9.78 -5.05
C LYS A 85 -3.31 8.33 -5.13
N THR A 86 -2.00 8.14 -5.01
CA THR A 86 -1.32 6.85 -4.94
C THR A 86 -1.74 6.10 -3.69
N GLY A 87 -1.80 6.78 -2.54
CA GLY A 87 -2.31 6.20 -1.30
C GLY A 87 -3.76 5.71 -1.44
N SER A 88 -4.66 6.54 -1.97
CA SER A 88 -6.05 6.13 -2.23
C SER A 88 -6.15 4.99 -3.23
N PHE A 89 -5.30 4.95 -4.25
CA PHE A 89 -5.23 3.85 -5.20
C PHE A 89 -4.85 2.53 -4.50
N LEU A 90 -3.82 2.54 -3.66
CA LEU A 90 -3.41 1.38 -2.87
C LEU A 90 -4.54 0.92 -1.94
N GLU A 91 -5.20 1.85 -1.25
CA GLU A 91 -6.36 1.54 -0.40
C GLU A 91 -7.46 0.81 -1.18
N ILE A 92 -7.85 1.33 -2.35
CA ILE A 92 -8.88 0.72 -3.21
C ILE A 92 -8.46 -0.69 -3.63
N ILE A 93 -7.22 -0.88 -4.07
CA ILE A 93 -6.71 -2.20 -4.47
C ILE A 93 -6.77 -3.16 -3.29
N CYS A 94 -6.34 -2.77 -2.09
CA CYS A 94 -6.42 -3.62 -0.90
C CYS A 94 -7.88 -3.95 -0.52
N LEU A 95 -8.81 -3.00 -0.64
CA LEU A 95 -10.24 -3.24 -0.36
C LEU A 95 -10.90 -4.22 -1.35
N LEU A 96 -10.49 -4.18 -2.61
CA LEU A 96 -11.01 -5.06 -3.67
C LEU A 96 -10.37 -6.45 -3.65
N SER A 97 -9.04 -6.50 -3.52
CA SER A 97 -8.28 -7.76 -3.54
C SER A 97 -8.29 -8.50 -2.20
N LYS A 98 -8.50 -7.78 -1.09
CA LYS A 98 -8.52 -8.30 0.29
C LYS A 98 -7.34 -9.24 0.57
N PRO A 99 -6.10 -8.76 0.37
CA PRO A 99 -4.92 -9.61 0.52
C PRO A 99 -4.81 -10.07 1.97
N GLU A 100 -4.55 -11.36 2.19
CA GLU A 100 -4.32 -11.85 3.55
C GLU A 100 -2.91 -11.49 4.02
N LYS A 101 -1.93 -11.57 3.10
CA LYS A 101 -0.52 -11.35 3.39
C LYS A 101 0.07 -10.28 2.48
N ILE A 102 0.51 -9.17 3.08
CA ILE A 102 1.13 -8.04 2.39
C ILE A 102 2.63 -7.99 2.68
N LEU A 103 3.43 -7.79 1.64
CA LEU A 103 4.84 -7.40 1.74
C LEU A 103 5.03 -5.98 1.20
N GLU A 104 5.70 -5.12 1.96
CA GLU A 104 6.11 -3.78 1.52
C GLU A 104 7.64 -3.67 1.52
N VAL A 105 8.20 -3.30 0.38
CA VAL A 105 9.63 -3.05 0.19
C VAL A 105 9.84 -1.54 0.11
N GLY A 106 10.44 -0.97 1.16
CA GLY A 106 10.62 0.48 1.32
C GLY A 106 9.49 1.15 2.09
N CYS A 107 9.12 0.63 3.27
CA CYS A 107 7.99 1.19 4.03
C CYS A 107 8.25 2.59 4.63
N GLY A 108 9.50 3.07 4.62
CA GLY A 108 9.85 4.42 5.06
C GLY A 108 9.36 4.71 6.48
N THR A 109 8.68 5.84 6.64
CA THR A 109 8.07 6.26 7.91
C THR A 109 6.62 5.80 8.08
N GLY A 110 6.13 4.87 7.24
CA GLY A 110 4.81 4.26 7.36
C GLY A 110 3.66 5.00 6.67
N TYR A 111 3.95 5.97 5.79
CA TYR A 111 2.91 6.75 5.11
C TYR A 111 2.09 5.90 4.12
N SER A 112 2.75 5.10 3.28
CA SER A 112 2.12 4.10 2.40
C SER A 112 1.52 2.95 3.19
N THR A 113 2.23 2.50 4.24
CA THR A 113 1.78 1.45 5.16
C THR A 113 0.39 1.73 5.75
N TYR A 114 0.05 2.99 6.08
CA TYR A 114 -1.31 3.37 6.50
C TYR A 114 -2.38 2.93 5.50
N PHE A 115 -2.18 3.21 4.21
CA PHE A 115 -3.16 2.87 3.18
C PHE A 115 -3.26 1.36 2.97
N LEU A 116 -2.12 0.65 3.04
CA LEU A 116 -2.07 -0.81 2.91
C LEU A 116 -2.80 -1.52 4.06
N LEU A 117 -2.66 -1.02 5.29
CA LEU A 117 -3.24 -1.65 6.50
C LEU A 117 -4.72 -1.33 6.73
N LYS A 118 -5.25 -0.26 6.11
CA LYS A 118 -6.63 0.19 6.35
C LYS A 118 -7.70 -0.87 6.08
N HIS A 119 -7.44 -1.80 5.18
CA HIS A 119 -8.37 -2.90 4.90
C HIS A 119 -8.41 -3.94 6.05
N PHE A 120 -7.29 -4.20 6.74
CA PHE A 120 -7.26 -5.09 7.91
C PHE A 120 -8.09 -4.52 9.06
N ARG A 121 -8.03 -3.20 9.27
CA ARG A 121 -8.90 -2.52 10.24
C ARG A 121 -10.38 -2.83 10.00
N LYS A 122 -10.85 -2.73 8.75
CA LYS A 122 -12.24 -3.06 8.38
C LYS A 122 -12.58 -4.54 8.56
N ILE A 123 -11.59 -5.43 8.46
CA ILE A 123 -11.78 -6.85 8.75
C ILE A 123 -12.02 -7.02 10.24
N ILE A 124 -11.16 -6.44 11.08
CA ILE A 124 -11.23 -6.51 12.55
C ILE A 124 -12.53 -5.93 13.08
N GLU A 125 -12.96 -4.76 12.58
CA GLU A 125 -14.24 -4.14 12.95
C GLU A 125 -15.44 -5.08 12.71
N LYS A 126 -15.35 -5.96 11.69
CA LYS A 126 -16.41 -6.91 11.35
C LYS A 126 -16.29 -8.24 12.10
N THR A 127 -15.08 -8.71 12.37
CA THR A 127 -14.84 -10.04 12.93
C THR A 127 -14.73 -10.03 14.46
N GLU A 128 -14.05 -9.05 15.05
CA GLU A 128 -13.69 -9.11 16.48
C GLU A 128 -14.56 -8.20 17.36
N ILE A 129 -15.13 -7.10 16.83
CA ILE A 129 -16.10 -6.25 17.56
C ILE A 129 -17.52 -6.85 17.51
N GLY A 130 -17.81 -7.71 16.50
CA GLY A 130 -19.06 -8.46 16.39
C GLY A 130 -19.13 -9.70 17.30
N GLU A 131 -17.98 -10.26 17.69
CA GLU A 131 -17.85 -11.38 18.61
C GLU A 131 -17.86 -10.89 20.07
N LYS A 132 -19.01 -10.39 20.54
CA LYS A 132 -19.29 -10.39 22.00
C LYS A 132 -19.60 -11.81 22.53
N THR A 133 -19.48 -12.84 21.70
CA THR A 133 -19.77 -14.23 22.08
C THR A 133 -18.87 -15.20 21.33
N THR A 134 -18.23 -16.06 22.14
CA THR A 134 -17.57 -17.33 21.83
C THR A 134 -16.24 -17.27 21.05
N ASP A 135 -15.17 -17.54 21.80
CA ASP A 135 -13.90 -18.09 21.33
C ASP A 135 -14.11 -19.10 20.18
N ASN A 136 -13.82 -18.71 18.95
CA ASN A 136 -13.53 -19.65 17.85
C ASN A 136 -12.79 -18.95 16.70
N CYS A 137 -11.65 -18.32 17.01
CA CYS A 137 -10.64 -18.06 15.98
C CYS A 137 -9.90 -19.38 15.67
N PRO A 138 -9.86 -19.87 14.41
CA PRO A 138 -9.12 -21.08 14.08
C PRO A 138 -7.61 -20.80 14.18
N LYS A 139 -7.03 -21.07 15.36
CA LYS A 139 -5.59 -21.24 15.50
C LYS A 139 -5.21 -22.51 14.73
N SER A 140 -4.74 -22.38 13.50
CA SER A 140 -4.17 -23.52 12.78
C SER A 140 -2.77 -23.81 13.32
N PHE A 141 -2.66 -24.83 14.17
CA PHE A 141 -1.38 -25.31 14.69
C PHE A 141 -0.66 -26.12 13.60
N LYS A 142 0.55 -25.71 13.22
CA LYS A 142 1.49 -26.62 12.55
C LYS A 142 2.56 -27.03 13.54
N LYS A 143 2.38 -28.24 14.09
CA LYS A 143 3.45 -28.95 14.81
C LYS A 143 4.50 -29.36 13.77
N VAL A 144 5.74 -28.95 13.97
CA VAL A 144 6.87 -29.42 13.17
C VAL A 144 7.71 -30.25 14.12
N ASP A 145 7.61 -31.57 13.97
CA ASP A 145 8.46 -32.51 14.70
C ASP A 145 9.78 -32.60 13.93
N ASN A 146 10.84 -31.95 14.45
CA ASN A 146 12.20 -32.19 13.99
C ASN A 146 12.86 -33.15 14.96
N GLU A 147 13.05 -34.39 14.52
CA GLU A 147 13.92 -35.36 15.20
C GLU A 147 15.38 -34.92 15.05
N SER A 148 15.89 -34.21 16.05
CA SER A 148 17.22 -34.42 16.64
C SER A 148 17.57 -33.24 17.56
N SER A 149 17.51 -33.51 18.87
CA SER A 149 18.34 -32.89 19.91
C SER A 149 18.29 -31.37 20.08
N ILE A 150 17.24 -30.89 20.76
CA ILE A 150 17.18 -29.94 21.88
C ILE A 150 15.72 -29.46 21.97
N HIS A 151 15.05 -29.77 23.08
CA HIS A 151 13.65 -29.42 23.33
C HIS A 151 13.43 -27.91 23.43
N THR A 152 13.01 -27.30 22.32
CA THR A 152 11.99 -26.25 22.34
C THR A 152 10.94 -26.61 21.30
N SER A 153 9.76 -27.00 21.76
CA SER A 153 8.58 -27.10 20.90
C SER A 153 8.22 -25.69 20.43
N ASN A 154 8.81 -25.24 19.32
CA ASN A 154 8.42 -24.01 18.66
C ASN A 154 7.02 -24.21 18.07
N ILE A 155 6.00 -23.83 18.83
CA ILE A 155 4.64 -23.68 18.30
C ILE A 155 4.72 -22.56 17.26
N ILE A 156 4.64 -22.93 15.98
CA ILE A 156 4.62 -21.93 14.91
C ILE A 156 3.17 -21.45 14.77
N TYR A 157 2.89 -20.28 15.33
CA TYR A 157 1.67 -19.56 15.04
C TYR A 157 1.68 -19.18 13.56
N SER A 158 0.68 -19.62 12.79
CA SER A 158 0.42 -19.06 11.47
C SER A 158 -0.73 -18.07 11.61
N TYR A 159 -0.41 -16.79 11.61
CA TYR A 159 -1.43 -15.74 11.51
C TYR A 159 -2.13 -15.83 10.16
N LYS A 160 -3.45 -15.67 10.17
CA LYS A 160 -4.25 -15.63 8.93
C LYS A 160 -3.81 -14.42 8.12
N TYR A 161 -3.71 -13.27 8.77
CA TYR A 161 -3.30 -12.02 8.16
C TYR A 161 -1.86 -11.66 8.56
N SER A 162 -1.08 -11.13 7.63
CA SER A 162 0.23 -10.56 7.96
C SER A 162 0.56 -9.36 7.08
N TYR A 163 1.26 -8.39 7.68
CA TYR A 163 1.95 -7.34 6.96
C TYR A 163 3.43 -7.39 7.33
N THR A 164 4.31 -7.37 6.32
CA THR A 164 5.75 -7.29 6.50
C THR A 164 6.29 -6.06 5.76
N GLY A 165 6.75 -5.06 6.51
CA GLY A 165 7.44 -3.89 5.98
C GLY A 165 8.95 -4.02 6.13
N ILE A 166 9.69 -3.81 5.05
CA ILE A 166 11.16 -3.82 5.05
C ILE A 166 11.68 -2.43 4.71
N ASP A 167 12.61 -1.91 5.50
CA ASP A 167 13.35 -0.69 5.20
C ASP A 167 14.83 -0.83 5.60
N LEU A 168 15.74 -0.21 4.85
CA LEU A 168 17.16 -0.19 5.18
C LEU A 168 17.44 0.66 6.44
N ASN A 169 16.65 1.72 6.65
CA ASN A 169 16.83 2.67 7.74
C ASN A 169 15.95 2.27 8.95
N LYS A 170 16.59 1.85 10.03
CA LYS A 170 15.92 1.40 11.26
C LYS A 170 15.18 2.51 12.01
N ASP A 171 15.61 3.76 11.88
CA ASP A 171 14.94 4.91 12.53
C ASP A 171 13.60 5.16 11.84
N ARG A 172 13.58 5.15 10.50
CA ARG A 172 12.35 5.27 9.71
C ARG A 172 11.39 4.12 10.04
N LEU A 173 11.91 2.90 10.12
CA LEU A 173 11.16 1.72 10.51
C LEU A 173 10.52 1.87 11.90
N SER A 174 11.26 2.42 12.87
CA SER A 174 10.76 2.69 14.22
C SER A 174 9.68 3.77 14.22
N GLU A 175 9.86 4.84 13.42
CA GLU A 175 8.84 5.87 13.19
C GLU A 175 7.57 5.28 12.56
N ALA A 176 7.71 4.40 11.57
CA ALA A 176 6.60 3.70 10.93
C ALA A 176 5.81 2.87 11.94
N LYS A 177 6.49 2.03 12.72
CA LYS A 177 5.87 1.19 13.75
C LYS A 177 5.09 2.04 14.77
N ASN A 178 5.72 3.10 15.30
CA ASN A 178 5.08 4.01 16.26
C ASN A 178 3.86 4.73 15.66
N PHE A 179 3.96 5.15 14.40
CA PHE A 179 2.84 5.80 13.71
C PHE A 179 1.67 4.83 13.50
N ILE A 180 1.94 3.60 13.06
CA ILE A 180 0.91 2.59 12.82
C ILE A 180 0.16 2.22 14.10
N TYR A 181 0.84 1.97 15.21
CA TYR A 181 0.13 1.70 16.47
C TYR A 181 -0.61 2.91 17.03
N LYS A 182 -0.14 4.12 16.72
CA LYS A 182 -0.85 5.33 17.12
C LYS A 182 -2.15 5.53 16.33
N ILE A 183 -2.14 5.26 15.03
CA ILE A 183 -3.32 5.48 14.17
C ILE A 183 -4.28 4.29 14.19
N TYR A 184 -3.76 3.08 14.39
CA TYR A 184 -4.52 1.85 14.46
C TYR A 184 -4.17 1.04 15.71
N PRO A 185 -4.52 1.53 16.92
CA PRO A 185 -4.23 0.83 18.17
C PRO A 185 -4.84 -0.57 18.22
N ASP A 186 -6.00 -0.77 17.59
CA ASP A 186 -6.70 -2.05 17.56
C ASP A 186 -5.93 -3.15 16.80
N LEU A 187 -5.05 -2.79 15.86
CA LEU A 187 -4.24 -3.79 15.14
C LEU A 187 -3.20 -4.46 16.03
N GLU A 188 -2.76 -3.80 17.12
CA GLU A 188 -1.83 -4.38 18.09
C GLU A 188 -2.48 -5.51 18.89
N MET A 189 -3.79 -5.41 19.13
CA MET A 189 -4.56 -6.38 19.91
C MET A 189 -5.12 -7.53 19.07
N CYS A 190 -5.09 -7.41 17.74
CA CYS A 190 -5.66 -8.38 16.83
C CYS A 190 -4.89 -9.71 16.86
N LYS A 191 -5.54 -10.78 17.32
CA LYS A 191 -4.92 -12.11 17.44
C LYS A 191 -4.70 -12.79 16.10
N SER A 192 -5.39 -12.34 15.05
CA SER A 192 -5.36 -12.94 13.71
C SER A 192 -4.39 -12.23 12.74
N LEU A 193 -3.78 -11.11 13.15
CA LEU A 193 -2.89 -10.27 12.35
C LEU A 193 -1.48 -10.19 12.98
N GLU A 194 -0.46 -10.38 12.14
CA GLU A 194 0.93 -10.09 12.51
C GLU A 194 1.44 -8.84 11.78
N LEU A 195 2.07 -7.93 12.51
CA LEU A 195 2.73 -6.74 11.97
C LEU A 195 4.25 -6.85 12.15
N ASN A 196 4.94 -7.15 11.06
CA ASN A 196 6.38 -7.33 11.02
C ASN A 196 7.06 -6.11 10.39
N PHE A 197 8.02 -5.54 11.11
CA PHE A 197 8.86 -4.44 10.63
C PHE A 197 10.32 -4.87 10.70
N ILE A 198 10.96 -5.03 9.55
CA ILE A 198 12.29 -5.65 9.45
C ILE A 198 13.29 -4.64 8.87
N GLY A 199 14.35 -4.37 9.63
CA GLY A 199 15.43 -3.49 9.20
C GLY A 199 16.51 -4.23 8.43
N GLY A 200 16.76 -3.87 7.16
CA GLY A 200 17.88 -4.39 6.38
C GLY A 200 17.66 -4.41 4.87
N ASN A 201 18.56 -5.09 4.14
CA ASN A 201 18.48 -5.19 2.69
C ASN A 201 17.38 -6.19 2.27
N ALA A 202 16.36 -5.69 1.58
CA ALA A 202 15.21 -6.48 1.16
C ALA A 202 15.56 -7.66 0.25
N VAL A 203 16.50 -7.50 -0.68
CA VAL A 203 16.96 -8.59 -1.58
C VAL A 203 17.49 -9.79 -0.77
N LYS A 204 18.14 -9.54 0.37
CA LYS A 204 18.64 -10.59 1.25
C LYS A 204 17.58 -11.17 2.20
N ILE A 205 16.63 -10.33 2.63
CA ILE A 205 15.61 -10.72 3.63
C ILE A 205 14.48 -11.52 2.98
N ILE A 206 13.96 -11.08 1.84
CA ILE A 206 12.76 -11.65 1.19
C ILE A 206 12.86 -13.18 1.01
N PRO A 207 13.98 -13.76 0.52
CA PRO A 207 14.08 -15.21 0.34
C PRO A 207 13.92 -16.01 1.64
N GLY A 208 14.29 -15.43 2.78
CA GLY A 208 14.17 -16.06 4.11
C GLY A 208 12.79 -15.91 4.76
N LEU A 209 11.90 -15.08 4.22
CA LEU A 209 10.56 -14.90 4.78
C LEU A 209 9.75 -16.20 4.68
N ARG A 210 9.04 -16.55 5.74
CA ARG A 210 8.23 -17.77 5.79
C ARG A 210 7.02 -17.72 4.85
N ASP A 211 6.42 -16.54 4.73
CA ASP A 211 5.15 -16.36 4.04
C ASP A 211 5.27 -16.30 2.52
N LYS A 212 4.19 -16.70 1.85
CA LYS A 212 3.88 -16.28 0.48
C LYS A 212 2.83 -15.19 0.53
N PHE A 213 2.94 -14.21 -0.34
CA PHE A 213 2.17 -12.97 -0.31
C PHE A 213 1.04 -12.98 -1.34
N ASP A 214 -0.04 -12.29 -0.98
CA ASP A 214 -1.18 -11.97 -1.84
C ASP A 214 -1.00 -10.59 -2.50
N LEU A 215 -0.26 -9.70 -1.85
CA LEU A 215 0.10 -8.39 -2.39
C LEU A 215 1.52 -8.01 -2.00
N VAL A 216 2.27 -7.47 -2.96
CA VAL A 216 3.60 -6.90 -2.75
C VAL A 216 3.59 -5.46 -3.23
N PHE A 217 4.04 -4.51 -2.40
CA PHE A 217 4.26 -3.12 -2.80
C PHE A 217 5.76 -2.81 -2.80
N ILE A 218 6.26 -2.26 -3.91
CA ILE A 218 7.66 -1.89 -4.10
C ILE A 218 7.75 -0.37 -4.27
N ASP A 219 8.33 0.29 -3.27
CA ASP A 219 8.65 1.73 -3.28
C ASP A 219 10.00 1.99 -2.61
N ALA A 220 11.05 1.45 -3.24
CA ALA A 220 12.42 1.54 -2.73
C ALA A 220 13.40 2.04 -3.81
N ALA A 221 14.67 1.62 -3.73
CA ALA A 221 15.70 2.06 -4.65
C ALA A 221 15.44 1.52 -6.08
N LYS A 222 15.18 2.45 -7.01
CA LYS A 222 14.78 2.16 -8.41
C LYS A 222 15.74 1.25 -9.17
N PHE A 223 17.04 1.33 -8.88
CA PHE A 223 18.04 0.49 -9.53
C PHE A 223 17.98 -0.99 -9.09
N GLU A 224 17.41 -1.30 -7.91
CA GLU A 224 17.26 -2.66 -7.37
C GLU A 224 15.88 -3.28 -7.70
N TYR A 225 15.00 -2.59 -8.43
CA TYR A 225 13.66 -3.13 -8.76
C TYR A 225 13.72 -4.53 -9.42
N PRO A 226 14.63 -4.80 -10.38
CA PRO A 226 14.82 -6.15 -10.91
C PRO A 226 15.18 -7.18 -9.83
N ASP A 227 16.01 -6.78 -8.86
CA ASP A 227 16.49 -7.67 -7.81
C ASP A 227 15.43 -7.94 -6.74
N TYR A 228 14.61 -6.93 -6.42
CA TYR A 228 13.41 -7.15 -5.60
C TYR A 228 12.47 -8.16 -6.26
N LEU A 229 12.19 -8.01 -7.56
CA LEU A 229 11.34 -8.96 -8.29
C LEU A 229 11.92 -10.38 -8.28
N ARG A 230 13.24 -10.53 -8.48
CA ARG A 230 13.91 -11.84 -8.41
C ARG A 230 13.86 -12.44 -7.00
N ALA A 231 14.04 -11.63 -5.96
CA ALA A 231 13.96 -12.07 -4.58
C ALA A 231 12.58 -12.62 -4.20
N LEU A 232 11.52 -12.16 -4.88
CA LEU A 232 10.15 -12.66 -4.71
C LEU A 232 9.91 -14.05 -5.31
N LYS A 233 10.88 -14.65 -6.03
CA LYS A 233 10.71 -15.99 -6.60
C LYS A 233 10.32 -17.00 -5.52
N GLY A 234 9.20 -17.69 -5.75
CA GLY A 234 8.64 -18.65 -4.78
C GLY A 234 7.94 -18.02 -3.56
N LYS A 235 7.86 -16.69 -3.47
CA LYS A 235 7.17 -15.94 -2.41
C LYS A 235 5.82 -15.36 -2.83
N LEU A 236 5.39 -15.56 -4.07
CA LEU A 236 4.10 -15.09 -4.57
C LEU A 236 3.09 -16.25 -4.58
N LYS A 237 1.87 -16.00 -4.10
CA LYS A 237 0.72 -16.89 -4.37
C LYS A 237 0.23 -16.64 -5.80
N SER A 238 -0.33 -17.67 -6.45
CA SER A 238 -1.02 -17.44 -7.73
C SER A 238 -2.18 -16.46 -7.53
N GLY A 239 -2.28 -15.45 -8.39
CA GLY A 239 -3.18 -14.30 -8.23
C GLY A 239 -2.59 -13.12 -7.46
N CYS A 240 -1.36 -13.23 -6.92
CA CYS A 240 -0.72 -12.14 -6.18
C CYS A 240 -0.55 -10.88 -7.03
N LEU A 241 -0.81 -9.72 -6.44
CA LEU A 241 -0.57 -8.42 -7.06
C LEU A 241 0.79 -7.87 -6.65
N VAL A 242 1.71 -7.73 -7.60
CA VAL A 242 2.97 -6.99 -7.42
C VAL A 242 2.79 -5.58 -7.96
N ILE A 243 2.82 -4.61 -7.06
CA ILE A 243 2.60 -3.19 -7.33
C ILE A 243 3.92 -2.45 -7.16
N ALA A 244 4.37 -1.71 -8.16
CA ALA A 244 5.59 -0.93 -8.10
C ALA A 244 5.31 0.54 -8.43
N ASP A 245 5.78 1.44 -7.56
CA ASP A 245 5.57 2.88 -7.69
C ASP A 245 6.68 3.57 -8.52
N ASN A 246 6.37 4.76 -9.02
CA ASN A 246 7.23 5.66 -9.78
C ASN A 246 7.92 5.04 -11.00
N ILE A 247 7.21 4.20 -11.73
CA ILE A 247 7.73 3.52 -12.92
C ILE A 247 8.08 4.49 -14.03
N PHE A 248 7.39 5.63 -14.16
CA PHE A 248 7.70 6.59 -15.21
C PHE A 248 8.92 7.47 -14.88
N TYR A 249 9.25 7.60 -13.60
CA TYR A 249 10.39 8.36 -13.10
C TYR A 249 10.48 9.77 -13.70
N CYS A 250 9.43 10.57 -13.52
CA CYS A 250 9.21 11.88 -14.13
C CYS A 250 9.29 11.85 -15.67
N GLY A 251 8.84 10.75 -16.28
CA GLY A 251 8.95 10.48 -17.71
C GLY A 251 10.37 10.18 -18.21
N LYS A 252 11.39 10.17 -17.33
CA LYS A 252 12.79 9.93 -17.73
C LYS A 252 13.01 8.53 -18.29
N ILE A 253 12.18 7.55 -17.90
CA ILE A 253 12.28 6.18 -18.41
C ILE A 253 12.16 6.11 -19.94
N PHE A 254 11.45 7.07 -20.56
CA PHE A 254 11.24 7.15 -22.01
C PHE A 254 12.35 7.91 -22.75
N GLY A 255 13.24 8.60 -22.04
CA GLY A 255 14.27 9.45 -22.63
C GLY A 255 15.40 8.66 -23.31
N LYS A 256 15.83 9.10 -24.49
CA LYS A 256 17.04 8.54 -25.16
C LYS A 256 18.33 9.02 -24.52
N LYS A 257 18.38 10.30 -24.09
CA LYS A 257 19.53 10.88 -23.37
C LYS A 257 19.30 10.72 -21.87
N ILE A 258 20.25 10.09 -21.20
CA ILE A 258 20.20 9.82 -19.76
C ILE A 258 21.36 10.54 -19.08
N SER A 259 21.06 11.27 -18.00
CA SER A 259 22.09 11.89 -17.17
C SER A 259 22.89 10.81 -16.43
N ARG A 260 24.17 11.09 -16.11
CA ARG A 260 24.98 10.15 -15.31
C ARG A 260 24.33 9.82 -13.97
N HIS A 261 23.68 10.79 -13.34
CA HIS A 261 23.00 10.63 -12.05
C HIS A 261 21.80 9.68 -12.14
N ASP A 262 21.03 9.73 -13.23
CA ASP A 262 19.81 8.94 -13.40
C ASP A 262 20.06 7.55 -14.03
N TYR A 263 21.27 7.27 -14.51
CA TYR A 263 21.57 6.11 -15.35
C TYR A 263 21.18 4.77 -14.71
N ASN A 264 21.62 4.52 -13.48
CA ASN A 264 21.34 3.24 -12.80
C ASN A 264 19.84 3.08 -12.49
N SER A 265 19.17 4.15 -12.05
CA SER A 265 17.74 4.13 -11.79
C SER A 265 16.93 3.84 -13.05
N ILE A 266 17.24 4.49 -14.16
CA ILE A 266 16.55 4.28 -15.44
C ILE A 266 16.84 2.88 -15.98
N LYS A 267 18.08 2.40 -15.88
CA LYS A 267 18.46 1.04 -16.29
C LYS A 267 17.66 0.00 -15.49
N GLY A 268 17.65 0.09 -14.16
CA GLY A 268 16.92 -0.81 -13.30
C GLY A 268 15.41 -0.81 -13.56
N LEU A 269 14.81 0.37 -13.74
CA LEU A 269 13.39 0.47 -14.08
C LEU A 269 13.05 -0.12 -15.45
N ARG A 270 13.88 0.11 -16.47
CA ARG A 270 13.67 -0.49 -17.80
C ARG A 270 13.77 -2.02 -17.75
N GLU A 271 14.77 -2.53 -17.06
CA GLU A 271 14.94 -3.96 -16.86
C GLU A 271 13.77 -4.56 -16.10
N TYR A 272 13.30 -3.90 -15.03
CA TYR A 272 12.13 -4.32 -14.29
C TYR A 272 10.87 -4.36 -15.16
N VAL A 273 10.63 -3.33 -15.97
CA VAL A 273 9.50 -3.28 -16.91
C VAL A 273 9.56 -4.44 -17.89
N ILE A 274 10.73 -4.73 -18.47
CA ILE A 274 10.92 -5.89 -19.37
C ILE A 274 10.57 -7.20 -18.63
N LEU A 275 11.06 -7.38 -17.40
CA LEU A 275 10.81 -8.61 -16.64
C LEU A 275 9.31 -8.87 -16.37
N ILE A 276 8.52 -7.81 -16.12
CA ILE A 276 7.08 -7.97 -15.87
C ILE A 276 6.24 -8.02 -17.16
N THR A 277 6.71 -7.46 -18.28
CA THR A 277 5.95 -7.46 -19.54
C THR A 277 6.28 -8.64 -20.45
N ASP A 278 7.52 -9.13 -20.45
CA ASP A 278 7.97 -10.23 -21.30
C ASP A 278 7.81 -11.58 -20.61
N SER A 279 7.53 -11.57 -19.29
CA SER A 279 7.21 -12.78 -18.55
C SER A 279 5.77 -13.20 -18.79
N SER A 280 5.63 -14.45 -19.15
CA SER A 280 4.33 -15.10 -19.26
C SER A 280 3.66 -15.44 -17.91
N GLU A 281 4.36 -15.22 -16.80
CA GLU A 281 3.86 -15.39 -15.42
C GLU A 281 3.16 -14.12 -14.90
N PHE A 282 3.30 -12.98 -15.59
CA PHE A 282 2.72 -11.71 -15.17
C PHE A 282 1.75 -11.16 -16.20
N GLU A 283 0.62 -10.66 -15.72
CA GLU A 283 -0.29 -9.80 -16.47
C GLU A 283 -0.20 -8.38 -15.90
N THR A 284 0.35 -7.43 -16.65
CA THR A 284 0.71 -6.10 -16.14
C THR A 284 -0.13 -4.99 -16.77
N ASN A 285 -0.65 -4.10 -15.92
CA ASN A 285 -1.26 -2.84 -16.30
C ASN A 285 -0.51 -1.65 -15.70
N PHE A 286 -0.39 -0.56 -16.45
CA PHE A 286 0.24 0.68 -16.00
C PHE A 286 -0.81 1.77 -15.79
N PHE A 287 -0.72 2.48 -14.66
CA PHE A 287 -1.67 3.51 -14.26
C PHE A 287 -0.97 4.87 -14.13
N ASN A 288 -1.63 5.93 -14.59
CA ASN A 288 -1.13 7.31 -14.51
C ASN A 288 -1.48 7.98 -13.17
N THR A 289 -1.31 7.24 -12.07
CA THR A 289 -1.43 7.73 -10.70
C THR A 289 -0.02 8.00 -10.17
N GLY A 290 0.17 9.13 -9.46
CA GLY A 290 1.50 9.54 -9.00
C GLY A 290 2.48 9.73 -10.16
N ASP A 291 3.65 9.10 -10.07
CA ASP A 291 4.68 9.08 -11.11
C ASP A 291 4.68 7.76 -11.90
N GLY A 292 3.50 7.17 -12.06
CA GLY A 292 3.29 5.91 -12.75
C GLY A 292 3.37 4.69 -11.83
N ILE A 293 2.31 3.89 -11.80
CA ILE A 293 2.26 2.65 -11.04
C ILE A 293 2.12 1.48 -12.00
N ALA A 294 2.95 0.46 -11.84
CA ALA A 294 2.71 -0.85 -12.46
C ALA A 294 1.97 -1.76 -11.49
N VAL A 295 0.91 -2.42 -11.96
CA VAL A 295 0.22 -3.49 -11.23
C VAL A 295 0.34 -4.76 -12.05
N SER A 296 1.07 -5.74 -11.52
CA SER A 296 1.34 -7.02 -12.19
C SER A 296 0.70 -8.16 -11.42
N LYS A 297 -0.25 -8.86 -12.03
CA LYS A 297 -0.87 -10.05 -11.46
C LYS A 297 -0.04 -11.28 -11.79
N TYR A 298 0.50 -11.93 -10.77
CA TYR A 298 1.27 -13.16 -10.90
C TYR A 298 0.35 -14.37 -11.11
N THR A 299 0.72 -15.27 -12.02
CA THR A 299 0.05 -16.55 -12.25
C THR A 299 1.08 -17.66 -12.24
N ASP A 300 0.95 -18.58 -11.27
CA ASP A 300 1.81 -19.77 -11.21
C ASP A 300 1.42 -20.73 -12.33
N LYS A 301 2.32 -20.92 -13.30
CA LYS A 301 2.07 -21.79 -14.45
C LYS A 301 2.14 -23.28 -14.13
N CYS A 302 2.75 -23.67 -13.02
CA CYS A 302 2.79 -25.06 -12.57
C CYS A 302 1.44 -25.52 -12.00
N LEU A 303 0.49 -24.60 -11.78
CA LEU A 303 -0.85 -24.87 -11.26
C LEU A 303 -1.94 -24.84 -12.36
N LYS A 304 -1.58 -24.84 -13.64
CA LYS A 304 -2.56 -25.05 -14.71
C LYS A 304 -2.96 -26.53 -14.75
N PRO A 305 -4.26 -26.86 -14.64
CA PRO A 305 -4.74 -28.22 -14.87
C PRO A 305 -4.49 -28.66 -16.31
#